data_AF-A0A928FAG9-F1
#
_entry.id   AF-A0A928FAG9-F1
#
_cell.length_a   1.000
_cell.length_b   1.000
_cell.length_c   1.000
_cell.angle_alpha   90.00
_cell.angle_beta   90.00
_cell.angle_gamma   90.00
#
_symmetry.space_group_name_H-M   'P 1'
#
loop_
_entity.id
_entity.type
_entity.pdbx_description
1 polymer ?
#
loop_
_entity_poly.entity_id
_entity_poly.type
_entity_poly.pdbx_seq_one_letter_code
_entity_poly.pdbx_strand_id
1 'polypeptide(L)'
;MKKFFKDYSYNIFRLFLNQFAIALFGIALAFACGRAENTTLRLWTSIFAVLFYLFLLYASMWEVGAKDGIRARAKGEAYCLWRGFVMSLCANALNILLALCILPGAFVDGAVKGFSSTCSVLALLLEGMYLGILATPVMGAPLNTYAWVYFVIVLPAVLVTGFAYILGLHDWHATNILIPKNKDVKNNGRPERKKNK
;
A
#
# COMPACT_ATOMS: atom_id res chain seq x y z
N MET A 1 12.97 -2.57 18.77
CA MET A 1 12.75 -3.03 17.38
C MET A 1 12.38 -4.52 17.27
N LYS A 2 13.11 -5.47 17.87
CA LYS A 2 12.77 -6.92 17.76
C LYS A 2 11.34 -7.29 18.18
N LYS A 3 10.82 -6.69 19.27
CA LYS A 3 9.43 -6.93 19.73
C LYS A 3 8.37 -6.41 18.75
N PHE A 4 8.62 -5.25 18.13
CA PHE A 4 7.76 -4.66 17.11
C PHE A 4 7.70 -5.52 15.84
N PHE A 5 8.85 -5.98 15.32
CA PHE A 5 8.86 -6.89 14.18
C PHE A 5 8.21 -8.24 14.52
N LYS A 6 8.37 -8.77 15.74
CA LYS A 6 7.69 -10.01 16.13
C LYS A 6 6.17 -9.87 16.21
N ASP A 7 5.67 -8.72 16.69
CA ASP A 7 4.24 -8.48 16.88
C ASP A 7 3.53 -8.01 15.60
N TYR A 8 4.25 -7.36 14.67
CA TYR A 8 3.69 -6.78 13.44
C TYR A 8 4.18 -7.41 12.13
N SER A 9 5.13 -8.35 12.14
CA SER A 9 5.63 -9.02 10.92
C SER A 9 4.52 -9.69 10.12
N TYR A 10 3.58 -10.36 10.80
CA TYR A 10 2.44 -10.98 10.14
C TYR A 10 1.59 -9.95 9.38
N ASN A 11 1.35 -8.78 9.99
CA ASN A 11 0.59 -7.70 9.36
C ASN A 11 1.37 -7.07 8.19
N ILE A 12 2.68 -6.85 8.36
CA ILE A 12 3.55 -6.34 7.29
C ILE A 12 3.58 -7.32 6.11
N PHE A 13 3.72 -8.62 6.39
CA PHE A 13 3.72 -9.67 5.37
C PHE A 13 2.35 -9.81 4.69
N ARG A 14 1.25 -9.67 5.44
CA ARG A 14 -0.11 -9.62 4.87
C ARG A 14 -0.28 -8.43 3.91
N LEU A 15 0.21 -7.24 4.29
CA LEU A 15 0.20 -6.07 3.41
C LEU A 15 1.03 -6.29 2.14
N PHE A 16 2.20 -6.91 2.28
CA PHE A 16 3.05 -7.29 1.14
C PHE A 16 2.37 -8.33 0.22
N LEU A 17 1.75 -9.37 0.80
CA LEU A 17 0.98 -10.35 0.03
C LEU A 17 -0.22 -9.73 -0.70
N ASN A 18 -0.92 -8.80 -0.06
CA ASN A 18 -2.01 -8.05 -0.72
C ASN A 18 -1.48 -7.25 -1.91
N GLN A 19 -0.34 -6.56 -1.75
CA GLN A 19 0.32 -5.87 -2.87
C GLN A 19 0.67 -6.86 -3.99
N PHE A 20 1.30 -7.99 -3.65
CA PHE A 20 1.74 -8.99 -4.63
C PHE A 20 0.57 -9.61 -5.39
N ALA A 21 -0.52 -9.97 -4.70
CA ALA A 21 -1.71 -10.54 -5.32
C ALA A 21 -2.36 -9.55 -6.31
N ILE A 22 -2.45 -8.28 -5.94
CA ILE A 22 -3.03 -7.26 -6.82
C ILE A 22 -2.06 -6.86 -7.94
N ALA A 23 -0.76 -6.92 -7.72
CA ALA A 23 0.24 -6.74 -8.76
C ALA A 23 0.09 -7.81 -9.86
N LEU A 24 -0.04 -9.09 -9.49
CA LEU A 24 -0.29 -10.17 -10.44
C LEU A 24 -1.61 -9.98 -11.20
N PHE A 25 -2.67 -9.58 -10.49
CA PHE A 25 -3.96 -9.28 -11.12
C PHE A 25 -3.86 -8.09 -12.10
N GLY A 26 -3.16 -7.03 -11.71
CA GLY A 26 -2.92 -5.85 -12.55
C GLY A 26 -2.09 -6.18 -13.79
N ILE A 27 -1.07 -7.02 -13.65
CA ILE A 27 -0.27 -7.54 -14.78
C ILE A 27 -1.17 -8.30 -15.75
N ALA A 28 -1.97 -9.25 -15.25
CA ALA A 28 -2.86 -10.04 -16.09
C ALA A 28 -3.85 -9.17 -16.90
N LEU A 29 -4.44 -8.16 -16.25
CA LEU A 29 -5.31 -7.18 -16.92
C LEU A 29 -4.54 -6.33 -17.93
N ALA A 30 -3.36 -5.83 -17.59
CA ALA A 30 -2.53 -5.03 -18.48
C ALA A 30 -2.14 -5.80 -19.74
N PHE A 31 -1.80 -7.09 -19.61
CA PHE A 31 -1.52 -7.98 -20.74
C PHE A 31 -2.76 -8.27 -21.57
N ALA A 32 -3.90 -8.57 -20.95
CA ALA A 32 -5.16 -8.84 -21.64
C ALA A 32 -5.63 -7.61 -22.45
N CYS A 33 -5.61 -6.42 -21.86
CA CYS A 33 -5.96 -5.18 -22.56
C CYS A 33 -4.91 -4.77 -23.60
N GLY A 34 -3.64 -5.09 -23.36
CA GLY A 34 -2.56 -4.89 -24.35
C GLY A 34 -2.76 -5.75 -25.60
N ARG A 35 -3.17 -7.01 -25.44
CA ARG A 35 -3.54 -7.91 -26.56
C ARG A 35 -4.77 -7.44 -27.33
N ALA A 36 -5.69 -6.73 -26.67
CA ALA A 36 -6.88 -6.16 -27.29
C ALA A 36 -6.65 -4.79 -27.94
N GLU A 37 -5.40 -4.29 -27.96
CA GLU A 37 -4.98 -2.97 -28.47
C GLU A 37 -5.79 -1.77 -27.91
N ASN A 38 -6.53 -1.98 -26.82
CA ASN A 38 -7.44 -0.98 -26.28
C ASN A 38 -6.77 -0.22 -25.13
N THR A 39 -6.06 0.85 -25.50
CA THR A 39 -5.29 1.70 -24.57
C THR A 39 -6.18 2.32 -23.49
N THR A 40 -7.41 2.72 -23.84
CA THR A 40 -8.38 3.30 -22.90
C THR A 40 -8.81 2.27 -21.85
N LEU A 41 -9.12 1.04 -22.27
CA LEU A 41 -9.53 -0.03 -21.37
C LEU A 41 -8.38 -0.45 -20.44
N ARG A 42 -7.14 -0.46 -20.94
CA ARG A 42 -5.94 -0.74 -20.13
C ARG A 42 -5.74 0.29 -19.01
N LEU A 43 -6.00 1.56 -19.29
CA LEU A 43 -5.89 2.63 -18.30
C LEU A 43 -6.96 2.51 -17.22
N TRP A 44 -8.23 2.32 -17.60
CA TRP A 44 -9.33 2.18 -16.64
C TRP A 44 -9.19 0.96 -15.73
N THR A 45 -8.78 -0.17 -16.29
CA THR A 45 -8.54 -1.40 -15.52
C THR A 45 -7.39 -1.24 -14.52
N SER A 46 -6.34 -0.51 -14.89
CA SER A 46 -5.24 -0.16 -13.97
C SER A 46 -5.68 0.81 -12.88
N ILE A 47 -6.47 1.85 -13.20
CA ILE A 47 -7.05 2.75 -12.19
C ILE A 47 -7.90 1.96 -11.19
N PHE A 48 -8.76 1.06 -11.67
CA PHE A 48 -9.58 0.21 -10.81
C PHE A 48 -8.72 -0.70 -9.92
N ALA A 49 -7.67 -1.32 -10.48
CA ALA A 49 -6.74 -2.16 -9.72
C ALA A 49 -6.02 -1.37 -8.61
N VAL A 50 -5.60 -0.14 -8.89
CA VAL A 50 -4.99 0.76 -7.90
C VAL A 50 -5.99 1.15 -6.81
N LEU A 51 -7.22 1.53 -7.16
CA LEU A 51 -8.25 1.86 -6.17
C LEU A 51 -8.58 0.65 -5.28
N PHE A 52 -8.69 -0.53 -5.89
CA PHE A 52 -8.91 -1.77 -5.16
C PHE A 52 -7.75 -2.10 -4.23
N TYR A 53 -6.50 -1.87 -4.67
CA TYR A 53 -5.32 -1.98 -3.81
C TYR A 53 -5.36 -1.04 -2.60
N LEU A 54 -5.63 0.25 -2.84
CA LEU A 54 -5.75 1.23 -1.75
C LEU A 54 -6.87 0.85 -0.78
N PHE A 55 -7.98 0.30 -1.29
CA PHE A 55 -9.07 -0.18 -0.45
C PHE A 55 -8.67 -1.39 0.42
N LEU A 56 -7.95 -2.38 -0.11
CA LEU A 56 -7.46 -3.51 0.68
C LEU A 56 -6.42 -3.07 1.73
N LEU A 57 -5.54 -2.13 1.37
CA LEU A 57 -4.63 -1.51 2.32
C LEU A 57 -5.39 -0.80 3.44
N TYR A 58 -6.40 -0.01 3.09
CA TYR A 58 -7.26 0.68 4.06
C TYR A 58 -7.92 -0.32 5.01
N ALA A 59 -8.60 -1.35 4.50
CA ALA A 59 -9.29 -2.33 5.32
C ALA A 59 -8.34 -3.07 6.27
N SER A 60 -7.21 -3.57 5.73
CA SER A 60 -6.22 -4.29 6.54
C SER A 60 -5.60 -3.41 7.62
N MET A 61 -5.31 -2.14 7.32
CA MET A 61 -4.63 -1.25 8.25
C MET A 61 -5.59 -0.66 9.30
N TRP A 62 -6.85 -0.44 8.93
CA TRP A 62 -7.91 -0.06 9.86
C TRP A 62 -8.16 -1.15 10.90
N GLU A 63 -8.20 -2.44 10.52
CA GLU A 63 -8.31 -3.56 11.47
C GLU A 63 -7.18 -3.57 12.50
N VAL A 64 -5.95 -3.32 12.05
CA VAL A 64 -4.77 -3.26 12.92
C VAL A 64 -4.86 -2.05 13.86
N GLY A 65 -5.28 -0.88 13.34
CA GLY A 65 -5.51 0.32 14.13
C GLY A 65 -6.59 0.14 15.19
N ALA A 66 -7.70 -0.52 14.85
CA ALA A 66 -8.79 -0.80 15.78
C ALA A 66 -8.34 -1.73 16.92
N LYS A 67 -7.59 -2.80 16.60
CA LYS A 67 -7.02 -3.72 17.60
C LYS A 67 -6.05 -3.00 18.54
N ASP A 68 -5.19 -2.16 18.01
CA ASP A 68 -4.25 -1.37 18.80
C ASP A 68 -4.96 -0.31 19.66
N GLY A 69 -6.02 0.31 19.14
CA GLY A 69 -6.86 1.26 19.89
C GLY A 69 -7.54 0.63 21.09
N ILE A 70 -8.07 -0.60 20.94
CA ILE A 70 -8.65 -1.36 22.05
C ILE A 70 -7.59 -1.70 23.10
N ARG A 71 -6.41 -2.16 22.68
CA ARG A 71 -5.29 -2.48 23.57
C ARG A 71 -4.77 -1.27 24.35
N ALA A 72 -4.60 -0.13 23.67
CA ALA A 72 -4.14 1.11 24.30
C ALA A 72 -5.14 1.59 25.36
N ARG A 73 -6.45 1.54 25.06
CA ARG A 73 -7.51 1.85 26.04
C ARG A 73 -7.54 0.89 27.23
N ALA A 74 -7.34 -0.40 27.00
CA ALA A 74 -7.29 -1.39 28.08
C ALA A 74 -6.09 -1.18 29.03
N LYS A 75 -4.98 -0.65 28.51
CA LYS A 75 -3.76 -0.38 29.29
C LYS A 75 -3.64 1.05 29.82
N GLY A 76 -4.50 1.96 29.40
CA GLY A 76 -4.38 3.39 29.71
C GLY A 76 -3.17 4.07 29.06
N GLU A 77 -2.63 3.50 27.97
CA GLU A 77 -1.46 4.03 27.25
C GLU A 77 -1.86 5.04 26.16
N ALA A 78 -0.96 5.95 25.83
CA ALA A 78 -1.13 6.91 24.74
C ALA A 78 -1.13 6.23 23.37
N TYR A 79 -1.92 6.76 22.43
CA TYR A 79 -1.98 6.24 21.06
C TYR A 79 -0.71 6.57 20.27
N CYS A 80 -0.07 5.56 19.69
CA CYS A 80 1.15 5.76 18.89
C CYS A 80 0.84 5.82 17.38
N LEU A 81 0.47 7.00 16.88
CA LEU A 81 0.06 7.23 15.47
C LEU A 81 1.14 6.86 14.44
N TRP A 82 2.42 7.05 14.77
CA TRP A 82 3.56 6.78 13.89
C TRP A 82 3.70 5.31 13.48
N ARG A 83 3.09 4.37 14.22
CA ARG A 83 3.20 2.93 13.93
C ARG A 83 2.60 2.56 12.57
N GLY A 84 1.51 3.22 12.15
CA GLY A 84 0.90 3.03 10.83
C GLY A 84 1.87 3.36 9.68
N PHE A 85 2.54 4.51 9.78
CA PHE A 85 3.54 4.94 8.80
C PHE A 85 4.74 4.01 8.75
N VAL A 86 5.25 3.57 9.93
CA VAL A 86 6.38 2.63 9.99
C VAL A 86 6.02 1.29 9.37
N MET A 87 4.82 0.76 9.65
CA MET A 87 4.35 -0.50 9.03
C MET A 87 4.27 -0.38 7.51
N SER A 88 3.82 0.77 7.00
CA SER A 88 3.75 1.01 5.56
C SER A 88 5.12 1.16 4.91
N LEU A 89 6.05 1.87 5.55
CA LEU A 89 7.44 1.98 5.09
C LEU A 89 8.12 0.61 5.07
N CYS A 90 7.86 -0.24 6.07
CA CYS A 90 8.36 -1.61 6.06
C CYS A 90 7.73 -2.46 4.95
N ALA A 91 6.42 -2.34 4.71
CA ALA A 91 5.75 -3.07 3.63
C ALA A 91 6.23 -2.62 2.24
N ASN A 92 6.53 -1.33 2.06
CA ASN A 92 7.05 -0.75 0.83
C ASN A 92 8.58 -0.72 0.77
N ALA A 93 9.30 -1.31 1.75
CA ALA A 93 10.76 -1.24 1.80
C ALA A 93 11.41 -1.81 0.54
N LEU A 94 10.82 -2.87 -0.02
CA LEU A 94 11.29 -3.47 -1.27
C LEU A 94 11.10 -2.53 -2.47
N ASN A 95 9.95 -1.85 -2.56
CA ASN A 95 9.67 -0.87 -3.63
C ASN A 95 10.63 0.32 -3.53
N ILE A 96 10.87 0.83 -2.31
CA ILE A 96 11.80 1.94 -2.06
C ILE A 96 13.24 1.53 -2.43
N LEU A 97 13.67 0.32 -2.07
CA LEU A 97 14.99 -0.19 -2.42
C LEU A 97 15.17 -0.27 -3.93
N LEU A 98 14.16 -0.78 -4.66
CA LEU A 98 14.19 -0.84 -6.11
C LEU A 98 14.21 0.56 -6.74
N ALA A 99 13.42 1.50 -6.23
CA ALA A 99 13.44 2.89 -6.68
C ALA A 99 14.84 3.53 -6.52
N LEU A 100 15.53 3.26 -5.40
CA LEU A 100 16.92 3.70 -5.18
C LEU A 100 17.91 3.04 -6.15
N CYS A 101 17.72 1.77 -6.52
CA CYS A 101 18.56 1.10 -7.52
C CYS A 101 18.30 1.58 -8.96
N ILE A 102 17.12 2.12 -9.26
CA ILE A 102 16.78 2.66 -10.58
C ILE A 102 17.38 4.06 -10.79
N LEU A 103 17.52 4.85 -9.72
CA LEU A 103 17.94 6.25 -9.78
C LEU A 103 19.32 6.48 -10.44
N PRO A 104 20.39 5.70 -10.16
CA PRO A 104 21.70 5.89 -10.80
C PRO A 104 21.69 5.78 -12.33
N GLY A 105 20.87 4.88 -12.89
CA GLY A 105 20.74 4.69 -14.34
C GLY A 105 20.07 5.86 -15.06
N ALA A 106 19.49 6.82 -14.35
CA ALA A 106 19.00 8.07 -14.91
C ALA A 106 20.13 9.09 -15.19
N PHE A 107 21.29 8.94 -14.53
CA PHE A 107 22.41 9.88 -14.62
C PHE A 107 23.65 9.29 -15.31
N VAL A 108 23.76 7.96 -15.37
CA VAL A 108 24.96 7.26 -15.86
C VAL A 108 24.58 6.22 -16.92
N ASP A 109 25.11 6.39 -18.14
CA ASP A 109 24.96 5.42 -19.23
C ASP A 109 25.91 4.22 -19.08
N GLY A 110 25.66 3.15 -19.86
CA GLY A 110 26.46 1.93 -19.85
C GLY A 110 25.95 0.86 -18.86
N ALA A 111 26.84 0.18 -18.15
CA ALA A 111 26.50 -0.94 -17.27
C ALA A 111 25.50 -0.55 -16.16
N VAL A 112 25.59 0.69 -15.66
CA VAL A 112 24.69 1.22 -14.62
C VAL A 112 23.26 1.33 -15.13
N LYS A 113 23.06 1.82 -16.36
CA LYS A 113 21.74 1.88 -17.02
C LYS A 113 21.15 0.49 -17.25
N GLY A 114 21.98 -0.48 -17.64
CA GLY A 114 21.57 -1.88 -17.77
C GLY A 114 21.09 -2.49 -16.44
N PHE A 115 21.81 -2.20 -15.35
CA PHE A 115 21.42 -2.61 -14.01
C PHE A 115 20.08 -1.95 -13.58
N SER A 116 19.97 -0.63 -13.71
CA SER A 116 18.74 0.10 -13.36
C SER A 116 17.54 -0.34 -14.21
N SER A 117 17.73 -0.70 -15.49
CA SER A 117 16.67 -1.27 -16.32
C SER A 117 16.22 -2.65 -15.85
N THR A 118 17.12 -3.47 -15.31
CA THR A 118 16.73 -4.77 -14.72
C THR A 118 15.92 -4.54 -13.44
N CYS A 119 16.35 -3.60 -12.60
CA CYS A 119 15.62 -3.21 -11.40
C CYS A 119 14.24 -2.61 -11.72
N SER A 120 14.10 -1.87 -12.81
CA SER A 120 12.82 -1.30 -13.22
C SER A 120 11.83 -2.39 -13.65
N VAL A 121 12.28 -3.45 -14.33
CA VAL A 121 11.44 -4.61 -14.65
C VAL A 121 10.98 -5.31 -13.36
N LEU A 122 11.86 -5.50 -12.38
CA LEU A 122 11.49 -6.08 -11.09
C LEU A 122 10.49 -5.20 -10.33
N ALA A 123 10.67 -3.88 -10.35
CA ALA A 123 9.71 -2.94 -9.76
C ALA A 123 8.34 -3.03 -10.45
N LEU A 124 8.31 -3.08 -11.78
CA LEU A 124 7.08 -3.25 -12.56
C LEU A 124 6.36 -4.57 -12.24
N LEU A 125 7.08 -5.64 -11.90
CA LEU A 125 6.48 -6.90 -11.44
C LEU A 125 5.83 -6.77 -10.05
N LEU A 126 6.46 -6.03 -9.15
CA LEU A 126 5.94 -5.81 -7.79
C LEU A 126 4.83 -4.75 -7.72
N GLU A 127 4.78 -3.88 -8.73
CA GLU A 127 3.84 -2.76 -8.82
C GLU A 127 2.91 -2.90 -10.03
N GLY A 128 2.64 -4.16 -10.41
CA GLY A 128 1.87 -4.56 -11.58
C GLY A 128 0.50 -3.87 -11.75
N MET A 129 -0.11 -3.44 -10.65
CA MET A 129 -1.35 -2.65 -10.64
C MET A 129 -1.23 -1.30 -11.35
N TYR A 130 -0.04 -0.71 -11.39
CA TYR A 130 0.24 0.57 -12.05
C TYR A 130 0.66 0.42 -13.51
N LEU A 131 0.86 -0.79 -14.03
CA LEU A 131 1.38 -1.00 -15.39
C LEU A 131 0.58 -0.29 -16.48
N GLY A 132 -0.74 -0.28 -16.38
CA GLY A 132 -1.59 0.39 -17.37
C GLY A 132 -1.40 1.91 -17.38
N ILE A 133 -1.18 2.52 -16.21
CA ILE A 133 -0.86 3.94 -16.05
C ILE A 133 0.58 4.23 -16.49
N LEU A 134 1.53 3.36 -16.12
CA LEU A 134 2.95 3.55 -16.43
C LEU A 134 3.26 3.40 -17.92
N ALA A 135 2.44 2.66 -18.66
CA ALA A 135 2.54 2.48 -20.11
C ALA A 135 1.90 3.64 -20.89
N THR A 136 1.22 4.59 -20.24
CA THR A 136 0.67 5.77 -20.90
C THR A 136 1.80 6.75 -21.23
N PRO A 137 1.85 7.31 -22.45
CA PRO A 137 2.85 8.30 -22.81
C PRO A 137 2.54 9.65 -22.14
N VAL A 138 3.53 10.22 -21.45
CA VAL A 138 3.51 11.59 -20.92
C VAL A 138 4.81 12.28 -21.31
N MET A 139 4.71 13.48 -21.86
CA MET A 139 5.88 14.23 -22.35
C MET A 139 6.71 13.49 -23.42
N GLY A 140 6.06 12.69 -24.28
CA GLY A 140 6.70 12.01 -25.40
C GLY A 140 7.36 10.66 -25.07
N ALA A 141 7.38 10.25 -23.80
CA ALA A 141 7.87 8.93 -23.36
C ALA A 141 6.88 8.27 -22.38
N PRO A 142 6.89 6.93 -22.21
CA PRO A 142 6.08 6.28 -21.19
C PRO A 142 6.56 6.67 -19.77
N LEU A 143 5.63 6.78 -18.81
CA LEU A 143 5.96 7.19 -17.44
C LEU A 143 7.03 6.31 -16.78
N ASN A 144 7.09 5.02 -17.11
CA ASN A 144 8.09 4.08 -16.57
C ASN A 144 9.55 4.46 -16.86
N THR A 145 9.77 5.38 -17.81
CA THR A 145 11.13 5.83 -18.18
C THR A 145 11.71 6.77 -17.13
N TYR A 146 10.86 7.42 -16.34
CA TYR A 146 11.29 8.38 -15.35
C TYR A 146 11.50 7.74 -13.98
N ALA A 147 12.74 7.77 -13.48
CA ALA A 147 13.10 7.17 -12.19
C ALA A 147 12.29 7.75 -11.00
N TRP A 148 11.88 9.01 -11.05
CA TRP A 148 11.09 9.65 -9.98
C TRP A 148 9.70 9.05 -9.82
N VAL A 149 9.12 8.46 -10.88
CA VAL A 149 7.77 7.87 -10.84
C VAL A 149 7.71 6.71 -9.86
N TYR A 150 8.80 5.95 -9.72
CA TYR A 150 8.90 4.83 -8.78
C TYR A 150 8.86 5.27 -7.30
N PHE A 151 9.19 6.53 -7.00
CA PHE A 151 9.01 7.08 -5.64
C PHE A 151 7.56 7.55 -5.43
N VAL A 152 6.92 8.08 -6.47
CA VAL A 152 5.57 8.65 -6.38
C VAL A 152 4.52 7.56 -6.15
N ILE A 153 4.64 6.40 -6.79
CA ILE A 153 3.67 5.30 -6.67
C ILE A 153 3.61 4.65 -5.28
N VAL A 154 4.65 4.84 -4.46
CA VAL A 154 4.68 4.43 -3.04
C VAL A 154 3.87 5.38 -2.15
N LEU A 155 3.76 6.68 -2.52
CA LEU A 155 3.12 7.69 -1.68
C LEU A 155 1.64 7.39 -1.38
N PRO A 156 0.78 7.03 -2.37
CA PRO A 156 -0.61 6.70 -2.09
C PRO A 156 -0.75 5.56 -1.08
N ALA A 157 0.09 4.53 -1.18
CA ALA A 157 0.08 3.40 -0.25
C ALA A 157 0.41 3.86 1.17
N VAL A 158 1.46 4.68 1.34
CA VAL A 158 1.89 5.22 2.63
C VAL A 158 0.84 6.14 3.25
N LEU A 159 0.23 7.00 2.46
CA LEU A 159 -0.81 7.92 2.92
C LEU A 159 -2.08 7.17 3.37
N VAL A 160 -2.57 6.23 2.55
CA VAL A 160 -3.80 5.49 2.85
C VAL A 160 -3.63 4.60 4.07
N THR A 161 -2.50 3.91 4.19
CA THR A 161 -2.20 3.10 5.39
C THR A 161 -2.03 3.95 6.64
N GLY A 162 -1.31 5.07 6.57
CA GLY A 162 -1.20 6.01 7.68
C GLY A 162 -2.56 6.52 8.15
N PHE A 163 -3.40 6.97 7.22
CA PHE A 163 -4.74 7.48 7.52
C PHE A 163 -5.67 6.39 8.05
N ALA A 164 -5.68 5.21 7.44
CA ALA A 164 -6.49 4.07 7.86
C ALA A 164 -6.14 3.61 9.29
N TYR A 165 -4.86 3.62 9.66
CA TYR A 165 -4.45 3.32 11.03
C TYR A 165 -4.98 4.33 12.04
N ILE A 166 -4.88 5.63 11.74
CA ILE A 166 -5.39 6.70 12.61
C ILE A 166 -6.91 6.60 12.78
N LEU A 167 -7.63 6.33 11.69
CA LEU A 167 -9.07 6.10 11.72
C LEU A 167 -9.44 4.87 12.55
N GLY A 168 -8.70 3.77 12.40
CA GLY A 168 -8.89 2.56 13.21
C GLY A 168 -8.67 2.82 14.70
N LEU A 169 -7.63 3.58 15.06
CA LEU A 169 -7.35 3.98 16.45
C LEU A 169 -8.52 4.77 17.07
N HIS A 170 -9.15 5.65 16.29
CA HIS A 170 -10.25 6.50 16.73
C HIS A 170 -11.64 5.88 16.54
N ASP A 171 -11.76 4.67 15.99
CA ASP A 171 -13.05 4.04 15.59
C ASP A 171 -13.83 4.86 14.55
N TRP A 172 -13.15 5.69 13.79
CA TRP A 172 -13.79 6.44 12.74
C TRP A 172 -13.85 5.55 11.51
N HIS A 173 -15.06 5.42 10.97
CA HIS A 173 -15.35 4.50 9.89
C HIS A 173 -15.57 5.33 8.62
N ALA A 174 -14.69 5.17 7.62
CA ALA A 174 -14.94 5.76 6.30
C ALA A 174 -15.93 4.91 5.48
N THR A 175 -15.99 3.59 5.72
CA THR A 175 -16.87 2.65 4.98
C THR A 175 -17.42 1.56 5.89
N ASN A 176 -18.74 1.35 5.87
CA ASN A 176 -19.48 0.37 6.70
C ASN A 176 -19.53 -1.05 6.09
N ILE A 177 -18.83 -1.31 4.97
CA ILE A 177 -19.13 -2.42 4.05
C ILE A 177 -18.44 -3.75 4.43
N LEU A 178 -17.31 -3.75 5.14
CA LEU A 178 -16.51 -4.98 5.35
C LEU A 178 -16.12 -5.30 6.80
N ILE A 179 -16.83 -4.78 7.81
CA ILE A 179 -16.56 -5.20 9.19
C ILE A 179 -17.66 -6.13 9.68
N PRO A 180 -17.33 -7.36 10.14
CA PRO A 180 -18.26 -8.17 10.90
C PRO A 180 -18.61 -7.40 12.17
N LYS A 181 -19.79 -6.78 12.19
CA LYS A 181 -20.38 -6.28 13.44
C LYS A 181 -20.58 -7.48 14.33
N ASN A 182 -19.79 -7.59 15.40
CA ASN A 182 -20.11 -8.50 16.46
C ASN A 182 -21.32 -7.91 17.19
N LYS A 183 -22.53 -8.24 16.72
CA LYS A 183 -23.81 -7.71 17.24
C LYS A 183 -23.98 -7.98 18.73
N ASP A 184 -23.19 -8.90 19.27
CA ASP A 184 -23.33 -9.45 20.61
C ASP A 184 -22.47 -8.72 21.66
N VAL A 185 -21.64 -7.75 21.26
CA VAL A 185 -20.82 -6.97 22.19
C VAL A 185 -21.16 -5.49 22.11
N LYS A 186 -21.80 -4.94 23.17
CA LYS A 186 -21.94 -3.49 23.34
C LYS A 186 -20.57 -2.83 23.10
N ASN A 187 -20.53 -1.80 22.25
CA ASN A 187 -19.29 -1.09 21.91
C ASN A 187 -18.18 -1.95 21.25
N ASN A 188 -18.52 -3.05 20.55
CA ASN A 188 -17.54 -3.95 19.91
C ASN A 188 -16.44 -4.45 20.88
N GLY A 189 -16.75 -4.57 22.18
CA GLY A 189 -15.79 -5.01 23.20
C GLY A 189 -14.88 -3.92 23.76
N ARG A 190 -15.19 -2.64 23.53
CA ARG A 190 -14.45 -1.54 24.15
C ARG A 190 -14.93 -1.26 25.57
N PRO A 191 -14.02 -1.13 26.55
CA PRO A 191 -14.38 -0.64 27.87
C PRO A 191 -14.91 0.79 27.75
N GLU A 192 -16.00 1.08 28.47
CA GLU A 192 -16.62 2.39 28.47
C GLU A 192 -15.63 3.46 28.96
N ARG A 193 -15.65 4.61 28.29
CA ARG A 193 -14.85 5.77 28.63
C ARG A 193 -15.26 6.19 30.05
N LYS A 194 -14.44 5.91 31.06
CA LYS A 194 -14.64 6.49 32.40
C LYS A 194 -14.60 8.00 32.23
N LYS A 195 -15.79 8.63 32.28
CA LYS A 195 -15.90 10.07 32.41
C LYS A 195 -15.34 10.40 33.79
N ASN A 196 -14.14 10.95 33.84
CA ASN A 196 -13.70 11.65 35.03
C ASN A 196 -14.65 12.83 35.21
N LYS A 197 -15.45 12.76 36.28
CA LYS A 197 -16.19 13.90 36.82
C LYS A 197 -15.21 14.88 37.43
#